data_AF-A0A929J5E7-F1
#
_entry.id   AF-A0A929J5E7-F1
#
_cell.length_a   1.000
_cell.length_b   1.000
_cell.length_c   1.000
_cell.angle_alpha   90.00
_cell.angle_beta   90.00
_cell.angle_gamma   90.00
#
_symmetry.space_group_name_H-M   'P 1'
#
loop_
_entity.id
_entity.type
_entity.pdbx_description
1 polymer ?
#
loop_
_entity_poly.entity_id
_entity_poly.type
_entity_poly.pdbx_seq_one_letter_code
_entity_poly.pdbx_strand_id
1 'polypeptide(L)'
;MNRSNYLIAVIALALINTASNTHAQSLEPRAYANAPIGLNFLLVGYQNSTGGLVFDPAVPVEDAETDIDIGFLGFVHTMDVAGNSSKIGAILPYSSLAATGFAVDPDGNREFRTRDQQGLADPLFFFSMNFYGAPATALKDFKNYKQDIIVGFTFTVVPPLGVYDSSKLINIGTNRWTIKPGIGVSKAVGKWTLEASADVALYTDNNDFFNGQTREQDPIYSTQLHVTYTFPRNIWLAVSAT
;
A
#
# COMPACT_ATOMS: atom_id res chain seq x y z
N MET A 1 3.11 -36.43 5.62
CA MET A 1 2.80 -35.09 5.08
C MET A 1 1.34 -34.78 5.39
N ASN A 2 1.05 -33.73 6.16
CA ASN A 2 -0.29 -33.46 6.71
C ASN A 2 -1.19 -32.71 5.72
N ARG A 3 -2.50 -32.98 5.75
CA ARG A 3 -3.56 -32.34 4.92
C ARG A 3 -3.54 -30.80 4.92
N SER A 4 -3.05 -30.18 6.00
CA SER A 4 -2.85 -28.72 6.11
C SER A 4 -1.89 -28.18 5.03
N ASN A 5 -0.83 -28.92 4.70
CA ASN A 5 0.16 -28.49 3.71
C ASN A 5 -0.42 -28.48 2.27
N TYR A 6 -1.41 -29.32 1.99
CA TYR A 6 -2.08 -29.36 0.68
C TYR A 6 -3.00 -28.16 0.48
N LEU A 7 -3.76 -27.78 1.50
CA LEU A 7 -4.64 -26.61 1.41
C LEU A 7 -3.82 -25.32 1.19
N ILE A 8 -2.67 -25.22 1.86
CA ILE A 8 -1.75 -24.08 1.73
C ILE A 8 -1.08 -24.04 0.36
N ALA A 9 -0.63 -25.19 -0.15
CA ALA A 9 -0.08 -25.28 -1.50
C ALA A 9 -1.11 -24.90 -2.57
N VAL A 10 -2.38 -25.28 -2.38
CA VAL A 10 -3.48 -24.92 -3.29
C VAL A 10 -3.79 -23.42 -3.24
N ILE A 11 -3.82 -22.81 -2.04
CA ILE A 11 -4.01 -21.36 -1.90
C ILE A 11 -2.82 -20.60 -2.53
N ALA A 12 -1.59 -21.04 -2.30
CA ALA A 12 -0.40 -20.45 -2.90
C ALA A 12 -0.38 -20.60 -4.43
N LEU A 13 -0.79 -21.74 -4.99
CA LEU A 13 -0.90 -21.94 -6.45
C LEU A 13 -2.03 -21.12 -7.08
N ALA A 14 -3.13 -20.91 -6.35
CA ALA A 14 -4.26 -20.11 -6.82
C ALA A 14 -3.86 -18.63 -6.96
N LEU A 15 -3.05 -18.11 -6.03
CA LEU A 15 -2.54 -16.73 -6.04
C LEU A 15 -1.49 -16.47 -7.14
N ILE A 16 -0.79 -17.50 -7.62
CA ILE A 16 0.22 -17.36 -8.69
C ILE A 16 -0.41 -17.12 -10.07
N ASN A 17 -1.65 -17.57 -10.30
CA ASN A 17 -2.30 -17.47 -11.62
C ASN A 17 -2.94 -16.10 -11.93
N THR A 18 -2.90 -15.14 -11.01
CA THR A 18 -3.51 -13.80 -11.20
C THR A 18 -2.51 -12.69 -11.53
N ALA A 19 -1.21 -13.00 -11.68
CA ALA A 19 -0.12 -12.03 -11.80
C ALA A 19 0.10 -11.46 -13.22
N SER A 20 -0.96 -11.01 -13.91
CA SER A 20 -0.86 -10.53 -15.31
C SER A 20 -1.04 -9.03 -15.53
N ASN A 21 -1.00 -8.18 -14.50
CA ASN A 21 -0.86 -6.73 -14.68
C ASN A 21 0.08 -6.15 -13.61
N THR A 22 1.30 -5.76 -14.02
CA THR A 22 2.23 -5.00 -13.17
C THR A 22 1.72 -3.57 -13.02
N HIS A 23 0.70 -3.39 -12.18
CA HIS A 23 0.40 -2.08 -11.61
C HIS A 23 1.42 -1.82 -10.50
N ALA A 24 2.03 -0.63 -10.48
CA ALA A 24 2.89 -0.24 -9.38
C ALA A 24 2.09 -0.26 -8.08
N GLN A 25 2.37 -1.22 -7.19
CA GLN A 25 1.77 -1.34 -5.87
C GLN A 25 2.81 -1.05 -4.79
N SER A 26 2.38 -0.51 -3.66
CA SER A 26 3.25 -0.35 -2.48
C SER A 26 3.69 -1.72 -1.99
N LEU A 27 5.00 -2.02 -2.06
CA LEU A 27 5.57 -3.28 -1.63
C LEU A 27 6.02 -3.18 -0.18
N GLU A 28 5.42 -3.97 0.70
CA GLU A 28 5.70 -3.95 2.14
C GLU A 28 6.12 -5.34 2.64
N PRO A 29 7.33 -5.82 2.26
CA PRO A 29 7.84 -7.06 2.80
C PRO A 29 7.85 -6.98 4.33
N ARG A 30 7.49 -8.08 4.99
CA ARG A 30 7.41 -8.20 6.45
C ARG A 30 6.31 -7.35 7.12
N ALA A 31 5.25 -6.98 6.40
CA ALA A 31 4.10 -6.25 6.97
C ALA A 31 3.55 -6.89 8.27
N TYR A 32 3.49 -8.23 8.31
CA TYR A 32 2.99 -9.02 9.44
C TYR A 32 4.07 -9.45 10.42
N ALA A 33 5.31 -8.98 10.29
CA ALA A 33 6.36 -9.31 11.25
C ALA A 33 5.94 -8.93 12.68
N ASN A 34 6.17 -9.85 13.62
CA ASN A 34 5.87 -9.62 15.02
C ASN A 34 6.80 -8.55 15.58
N ALA A 35 6.29 -7.75 16.50
CA ALA A 35 7.04 -6.79 17.27
C ALA A 35 6.59 -6.87 18.75
N PRO A 36 7.49 -6.55 19.70
CA PRO A 36 7.09 -6.40 21.09
C PRO A 36 5.98 -5.35 21.25
N ILE A 37 5.06 -5.56 22.19
CA ILE A 37 4.04 -4.57 22.52
C ILE A 37 4.62 -3.38 23.29
N GLY A 38 4.00 -2.21 23.16
CA GLY A 38 4.38 -0.97 23.84
C GLY A 38 5.50 -0.19 23.17
N LEU A 39 5.85 -0.51 21.92
CA LEU A 39 6.86 0.20 21.16
C LEU A 39 6.22 1.32 20.33
N ASN A 40 6.96 2.41 20.17
CA ASN A 40 6.62 3.51 19.28
C ASN A 40 7.69 3.61 18.20
N PHE A 41 7.28 3.61 16.94
CA PHE A 41 8.15 3.76 15.79
C PHE A 41 7.86 5.09 15.11
N LEU A 42 8.94 5.82 14.80
CA LEU A 42 8.89 6.97 13.91
C LEU A 42 9.46 6.53 12.56
N LEU A 43 8.70 6.74 11.50
CA LEU A 43 9.07 6.41 10.13
C LEU A 43 9.31 7.71 9.38
N VAL A 44 10.42 7.78 8.66
CA VAL A 44 10.72 8.87 7.73
C VAL A 44 11.18 8.23 6.45
N GLY A 45 10.66 8.70 5.33
CA GLY A 45 11.09 8.21 4.03
C GLY A 45 10.90 9.25 2.95
N TYR A 46 11.55 8.96 1.83
CA TYR A 46 11.50 9.72 0.61
C TYR A 46 11.42 8.75 -0.55
N GLN A 47 10.56 9.07 -1.51
CA GLN A 47 10.36 8.32 -2.74
C GLN A 47 10.29 9.32 -3.89
N ASN A 48 11.05 9.06 -4.95
CA ASN A 48 10.87 9.71 -6.24
C ASN A 48 10.25 8.70 -7.21
N SER A 49 9.33 9.16 -8.05
CA SER A 49 8.67 8.35 -9.07
C SER A 49 8.51 9.17 -10.34
N THR A 50 8.99 8.63 -11.46
CA THR A 50 8.79 9.20 -12.78
C THR A 50 8.06 8.21 -13.68
N GLY A 51 7.13 8.69 -14.51
CA GLY A 51 6.41 7.81 -15.43
C GLY A 51 5.28 8.46 -16.20
N GLY A 52 4.83 7.75 -17.23
CA GLY A 52 3.66 8.13 -18.03
C GLY A 52 2.36 7.90 -17.27
N LEU A 53 1.46 8.88 -17.31
CA LEU A 53 0.08 8.73 -16.84
C LEU A 53 -0.80 8.20 -17.96
N VAL A 54 -1.52 7.12 -17.69
CA VAL A 54 -2.57 6.62 -18.57
C VAL A 54 -3.92 7.10 -18.05
N PHE A 55 -4.63 7.86 -18.88
CA PHE A 55 -5.97 8.30 -18.59
C PHE A 55 -7.00 7.42 -19.30
N ASP A 56 -8.25 7.50 -18.83
CA ASP A 56 -9.37 6.94 -19.57
C ASP A 56 -9.46 7.62 -20.95
N PRO A 57 -9.74 6.91 -22.05
CA PRO A 57 -9.89 7.51 -23.38
C PRO A 57 -10.92 8.64 -23.48
N ALA A 58 -11.88 8.71 -22.55
CA ALA A 58 -12.84 9.81 -22.46
C ALA A 58 -12.23 11.12 -21.92
N VAL A 59 -11.04 11.06 -21.34
CA VAL A 59 -10.29 12.24 -20.87
C VAL A 59 -9.33 12.67 -21.99
N PRO A 60 -9.45 13.88 -22.53
CA PRO A 60 -8.69 14.31 -23.70
C PRO A 60 -7.28 14.77 -23.32
N VAL A 61 -6.50 13.88 -22.72
CA VAL A 61 -5.10 14.11 -22.35
C VAL A 61 -4.22 13.00 -22.93
N GLU A 62 -3.22 13.38 -23.71
CA GLU A 62 -2.26 12.49 -24.36
C GLU A 62 -0.83 12.75 -23.88
N ASP A 63 0.01 11.72 -23.99
CA ASP A 63 1.47 11.74 -23.71
C ASP A 63 1.80 12.44 -22.38
N ALA A 64 1.02 12.14 -21.35
CA ALA A 64 1.23 12.76 -20.06
C ALA A 64 2.35 12.08 -19.30
N GLU A 65 3.31 12.87 -18.84
CA GLU A 65 4.42 12.41 -18.00
C GLU A 65 4.33 13.09 -16.64
N THR A 66 4.83 12.39 -15.61
CA THR A 66 4.89 12.88 -14.24
C THR A 66 6.25 12.64 -13.63
N ASP A 67 6.67 13.60 -12.80
CA ASP A 67 7.73 13.49 -11.82
C ASP A 67 7.15 13.83 -10.46
N ILE A 68 7.22 12.87 -9.54
CA ILE A 68 6.60 12.95 -8.22
C ILE A 68 7.65 12.65 -7.17
N ASP A 69 7.97 13.66 -6.38
CA ASP A 69 8.69 13.52 -5.12
C ASP A 69 7.69 13.38 -3.98
N ILE A 70 7.92 12.42 -3.09
CA ILE A 70 7.12 12.18 -1.90
C ILE A 70 8.05 12.03 -0.71
N GLY A 71 7.97 12.96 0.24
CA GLY A 71 8.48 12.76 1.59
C GLY A 71 7.34 12.29 2.49
N PHE A 72 7.60 11.38 3.44
CA PHE A 72 6.57 10.99 4.41
C PHE A 72 7.12 10.92 5.83
N LEU A 73 6.23 11.22 6.77
CA LEU A 73 6.41 11.02 8.20
C LEU A 73 5.34 10.06 8.69
N GLY A 74 5.74 8.99 9.38
CA GLY A 74 4.84 8.00 9.94
C GLY A 74 5.07 7.78 11.43
N PHE A 75 4.01 7.42 12.13
CA PHE A 75 4.04 6.98 13.52
C PHE A 75 3.30 5.66 13.66
N VAL A 76 3.89 4.69 14.35
CA VAL A 76 3.29 3.37 14.59
C VAL A 76 3.46 2.99 16.06
N HIS A 77 2.39 2.52 16.68
CA HIS A 77 2.38 1.99 18.02
C HIS A 77 2.01 0.50 18.02
N THR A 78 2.79 -0.33 18.71
CA THR A 78 2.47 -1.75 18.90
C THR A 78 1.70 -1.97 20.20
N MET A 79 0.65 -2.77 20.15
CA MET A 79 -0.25 -3.00 21.27
C MET A 79 -0.71 -4.46 21.35
N ASP A 80 -1.27 -4.81 22.50
CA ASP A 80 -2.00 -6.06 22.69
C ASP A 80 -3.47 -5.85 22.34
N VAL A 81 -3.99 -6.64 21.40
CA VAL A 81 -5.42 -6.78 21.16
C VAL A 81 -5.77 -8.25 21.23
N ALA A 82 -6.61 -8.62 22.21
CA ALA A 82 -7.07 -9.99 22.42
C ALA A 82 -5.93 -11.04 22.52
N GLY A 83 -4.80 -10.67 23.12
CA GLY A 83 -3.62 -11.54 23.27
C GLY A 83 -2.73 -11.62 22.02
N ASN A 84 -3.05 -10.85 20.98
CA ASN A 84 -2.35 -10.86 19.69
C ASN A 84 -1.57 -9.57 19.45
N SER A 85 -0.40 -9.70 18.84
CA SER A 85 0.41 -8.56 18.46
C SER A 85 -0.30 -7.74 17.39
N SER A 86 -0.52 -6.47 17.71
CA SER A 86 -1.26 -5.54 16.86
C SER A 86 -0.52 -4.23 16.72
N LYS A 87 -0.80 -3.49 15.63
CA LYS A 87 -0.22 -2.19 15.33
C LYS A 87 -1.32 -1.21 14.96
N ILE A 88 -1.19 0.02 15.41
CA ILE A 88 -1.93 1.16 14.85
C ILE A 88 -0.93 2.18 14.35
N GLY A 89 -1.23 2.84 13.24
CA GLY A 89 -0.34 3.87 12.72
C GLY A 89 -1.02 4.92 11.87
N ALA A 90 -0.29 6.01 11.67
CA ALA A 90 -0.64 7.11 10.78
C ALA A 90 0.59 7.47 9.94
N ILE A 91 0.37 7.80 8.67
CA ILE A 91 1.40 8.27 7.73
C ILE A 91 0.90 9.55 7.08
N LEU A 92 1.73 10.58 7.11
CA LEU A 92 1.48 11.87 6.50
C LEU A 92 2.49 12.10 5.36
N PRO A 93 2.04 11.96 4.10
CA PRO A 93 2.86 12.26 2.93
C PRO A 93 2.78 13.74 2.56
N TYR A 94 3.91 14.31 2.15
CA TYR A 94 4.03 15.57 1.45
C TYR A 94 4.62 15.30 0.07
N SER A 95 3.96 15.79 -0.97
CA SER A 95 4.36 15.55 -2.34
C SER A 95 4.64 16.85 -3.10
N SER A 96 5.63 16.77 -3.99
CA SER A 96 5.81 17.70 -5.10
C SER A 96 5.56 16.94 -6.39
N LEU A 97 4.51 17.35 -7.11
CA LEU A 97 4.08 16.78 -8.36
C LEU A 97 4.35 17.77 -9.48
N ALA A 98 5.11 17.36 -10.48
CA ALA A 98 5.23 18.02 -11.77
C ALA A 98 4.67 17.09 -12.84
N ALA A 99 3.82 17.60 -13.71
CA ALA A 99 3.27 16.86 -14.82
C ALA A 99 3.29 17.70 -16.10
N THR A 100 3.50 17.02 -17.22
CA THR A 100 3.42 17.59 -18.57
C THR A 100 2.51 16.71 -19.42
N GLY A 101 1.96 17.24 -20.50
CA GLY A 101 1.14 16.46 -21.43
C GLY A 101 0.44 17.35 -22.46
N PHE A 102 -0.41 16.75 -23.28
CA PHE A 102 -1.17 17.47 -24.30
C PHE A 102 -2.66 17.37 -24.03
N ALA A 103 -3.34 18.52 -23.93
CA ALA A 103 -4.79 18.56 -23.99
C ALA A 103 -5.23 18.49 -25.47
N VAL A 104 -6.19 17.64 -25.77
CA VAL A 104 -6.73 17.47 -27.12
C VAL A 104 -8.08 18.17 -27.21
N ASP A 105 -8.24 19.09 -28.15
CA ASP A 105 -9.55 19.72 -28.39
C ASP A 105 -10.46 18.82 -29.24
N PRO A 106 -11.78 19.11 -29.35
CA PRO A 106 -12.70 18.33 -30.17
C PRO A 106 -12.34 18.28 -31.67
N ASP A 107 -11.52 19.22 -32.15
CA ASP A 107 -11.04 19.29 -33.53
C ASP A 107 -9.74 18.50 -33.73
N GLY A 108 -9.22 17.85 -32.67
CA GLY A 108 -8.01 17.03 -32.69
C GLY A 108 -6.70 17.80 -32.55
N ASN A 109 -6.75 19.10 -32.24
CA ASN A 109 -5.53 19.88 -32.01
C ASN A 109 -4.97 19.59 -30.63
N ARG A 110 -3.65 19.45 -30.57
CA ARG A 110 -2.90 19.18 -29.35
C ARG A 110 -2.34 20.48 -28.79
N GLU A 111 -2.67 20.80 -27.55
CA GLU A 111 -2.11 21.92 -26.81
C GLU A 111 -1.25 21.41 -25.65
N PHE A 112 0.03 21.78 -25.63
CA PHE A 112 0.92 21.40 -24.54
C PHE A 112 0.51 22.10 -23.23
N ARG A 113 0.41 21.32 -22.15
CA ARG A 113 0.03 21.76 -20.81
C ARG A 113 1.02 21.25 -19.78
N THR A 114 1.21 22.04 -18.73
CA THR A 114 1.97 21.65 -17.54
C THR A 114 1.13 21.80 -16.29
N ARG A 115 1.51 21.06 -15.25
CA ARG A 115 0.86 21.08 -13.94
C ARG A 115 1.90 20.88 -12.85
N ASP A 116 2.05 21.89 -12.00
CA ASP A 116 2.89 21.80 -10.79
C ASP A 116 2.03 21.95 -9.55
N GLN A 117 2.05 20.97 -8.65
CA GLN A 117 1.36 21.02 -7.37
C GLN A 117 2.30 20.59 -6.26
N GLN A 118 2.22 21.25 -5.11
CA GLN A 118 2.91 20.82 -3.91
C GLN A 118 1.94 20.84 -2.74
N GLY A 119 2.12 19.92 -1.81
CA GLY A 119 1.32 19.91 -0.60
C GLY A 119 1.22 18.54 0.04
N LEU A 120 0.39 18.47 1.08
CA LEU A 120 0.05 17.20 1.70
C LEU A 120 -0.76 16.34 0.75
N ALA A 121 -0.41 15.06 0.67
CA ALA A 121 -1.29 14.04 0.09
C ALA A 121 -2.28 13.55 1.14
N ASP A 122 -3.24 12.74 0.70
CA ASP A 122 -4.23 12.14 1.59
C ASP A 122 -3.49 11.30 2.66
N PRO A 123 -3.67 11.59 3.97
CA PRO A 123 -3.00 10.85 5.02
C PRO A 123 -3.54 9.42 5.10
N LEU A 124 -2.71 8.50 5.60
CA LEU A 124 -3.08 7.10 5.74
C LEU A 124 -3.14 6.73 7.21
N PHE A 125 -4.20 6.06 7.64
CA PHE A 125 -4.33 5.46 8.96
C PHE A 125 -4.53 3.97 8.81
N PHE A 126 -3.86 3.17 9.65
CA PHE A 126 -4.01 1.73 9.58
C PHE A 126 -4.05 1.08 10.96
N PHE A 127 -4.75 -0.05 11.01
CA PHE A 127 -4.72 -1.02 12.09
C PHE A 127 -4.34 -2.38 11.52
N SER A 128 -3.43 -3.10 12.18
CA SER A 128 -3.14 -4.49 11.83
C SER A 128 -3.10 -5.37 13.08
N MET A 129 -3.56 -6.61 12.94
CA MET A 129 -3.55 -7.59 14.02
C MET A 129 -3.13 -8.95 13.47
N ASN A 130 -2.10 -9.51 14.09
CA ASN A 130 -1.63 -10.86 13.82
C ASN A 130 -2.42 -11.86 14.67
N PHE A 131 -3.64 -12.19 14.25
CA PHE A 131 -4.57 -13.02 15.00
C PHE A 131 -4.16 -14.50 15.14
N TYR A 132 -3.11 -14.93 14.45
CA TYR A 132 -2.52 -16.27 14.63
C TYR A 132 -1.00 -16.22 14.63
N GLY A 133 -0.39 -16.95 15.57
CA GLY A 133 1.04 -17.26 15.58
C GLY A 133 1.99 -16.13 15.96
N ALA A 134 1.47 -14.93 16.25
CA ALA A 134 2.24 -13.81 16.77
C ALA A 134 1.60 -13.25 18.06
N PRO A 135 1.77 -13.93 19.21
CA PRO A 135 1.19 -13.49 20.47
C PRO A 135 1.76 -12.13 20.91
N ALA A 136 0.92 -11.36 21.60
CA ALA A 136 1.34 -10.15 22.28
C ALA A 136 2.42 -10.49 23.31
N THR A 137 3.63 -10.00 23.07
CA THR A 137 4.79 -10.36 23.88
C THR A 137 5.49 -9.09 24.34
N ALA A 138 5.76 -8.99 25.64
CA ALA A 138 6.56 -7.89 26.19
C ALA A 138 8.02 -7.97 25.68
N LEU A 139 8.69 -6.81 25.60
CA LEU A 139 10.07 -6.72 25.09
C LEU A 139 11.04 -7.71 25.76
N LYS A 140 10.94 -7.89 27.08
CA LYS A 140 11.77 -8.81 27.85
C LYS A 140 11.64 -10.28 27.44
N ASP A 141 10.44 -10.68 26.97
CA ASP A 141 10.09 -12.06 26.64
C ASP A 141 10.20 -12.32 25.14
N PHE A 142 10.25 -11.26 24.32
CA PHE A 142 10.30 -11.33 22.86
C PHE A 142 11.51 -12.09 22.32
N LYS A 143 12.63 -12.12 23.06
CA LYS A 143 13.82 -12.93 22.71
C LYS A 143 13.53 -14.43 22.58
N ASN A 144 12.47 -14.92 23.22
CA ASN A 144 12.07 -16.33 23.19
C ASN A 144 11.10 -16.62 22.04
N TYR A 145 10.55 -15.58 21.41
CA TYR A 145 9.63 -15.74 20.28
C TYR A 145 10.38 -16.29 19.07
N LYS A 146 9.86 -17.37 18.50
CA LYS A 146 10.30 -17.93 17.23
C LYS A 146 9.11 -17.92 16.29
N GLN A 147 9.23 -17.15 15.22
CA GLN A 147 8.21 -17.14 14.18
C GLN A 147 8.09 -18.53 13.56
N ASP A 148 6.86 -18.98 13.39
CA ASP A 148 6.51 -20.09 12.50
C ASP A 148 5.55 -19.58 11.42
N ILE A 149 4.25 -19.82 11.57
CA ILE A 149 3.20 -19.20 10.75
C ILE A 149 2.68 -17.98 11.50
N ILE A 150 2.54 -16.87 10.80
CA ILE A 150 1.73 -15.73 11.22
C ILE A 150 0.58 -15.61 10.24
N VAL A 151 -0.63 -15.38 10.75
CA VAL A 151 -1.76 -14.89 9.94
C VAL A 151 -2.24 -13.61 10.57
N GLY A 152 -2.43 -12.59 9.74
CA GLY A 152 -2.87 -11.29 10.20
C GLY A 152 -3.84 -10.65 9.22
N PHE A 153 -4.54 -9.65 9.72
CA PHE A 153 -5.33 -8.74 8.91
C PHE A 153 -4.82 -7.31 9.07
N THR A 154 -5.03 -6.52 8.05
CA THR A 154 -4.77 -5.08 8.05
C THR A 154 -6.03 -4.37 7.58
N PHE A 155 -6.33 -3.24 8.19
CA PHE A 155 -7.41 -2.35 7.78
C PHE A 155 -6.85 -0.94 7.68
N THR A 156 -6.92 -0.37 6.48
CA THR A 156 -6.38 0.94 6.17
C THR A 156 -7.49 1.88 5.74
N VAL A 157 -7.41 3.14 6.17
CA VAL A 157 -8.32 4.23 5.80
C VAL A 157 -7.51 5.43 5.37
N VAL A 158 -7.90 6.02 4.23
CA VAL A 158 -7.28 7.21 3.65
C VAL A 158 -8.38 8.26 3.47
N PRO A 159 -8.51 9.24 4.37
CA PRO A 159 -9.45 10.34 4.22
C PRO A 159 -8.99 11.37 3.17
N PRO A 160 -9.93 12.04 2.48
CA PRO A 160 -9.63 13.05 1.47
C PRO A 160 -9.22 14.39 2.07
N LEU A 161 -8.03 14.45 2.65
CA LEU A 161 -7.50 15.65 3.31
C LEU A 161 -6.29 16.25 2.60
N GLY A 162 -5.85 15.64 1.51
CA GLY A 162 -4.77 16.12 0.66
C GLY A 162 -5.17 17.32 -0.19
N VAL A 163 -4.16 17.99 -0.75
CA VAL A 163 -4.37 19.15 -1.62
C VAL A 163 -5.07 18.71 -2.92
N TYR A 164 -6.21 19.34 -3.19
CA TYR A 164 -7.08 19.03 -4.32
C TYR A 164 -7.64 20.33 -4.94
N ASP A 165 -7.63 20.40 -6.26
CA ASP A 165 -8.22 21.48 -7.07
C ASP A 165 -9.12 20.83 -8.12
N SER A 166 -10.44 20.99 -7.96
CA SER A 166 -11.46 20.42 -8.85
C SER A 166 -11.51 21.06 -10.23
N SER A 167 -10.80 22.17 -10.47
CA SER A 167 -10.61 22.72 -11.81
C SER A 167 -9.47 22.03 -12.59
N LYS A 168 -8.72 21.14 -11.93
CA LYS A 168 -7.57 20.44 -12.50
C LYS A 168 -7.82 18.94 -12.54
N LEU A 169 -7.37 18.31 -13.62
CA LEU A 169 -7.48 16.87 -13.81
C LEU A 169 -6.49 16.09 -12.91
N ILE A 170 -5.25 16.57 -12.84
CA ILE A 170 -4.17 15.96 -12.06
C ILE A 170 -4.08 16.65 -10.71
N ASN A 171 -4.17 15.85 -9.64
CA ASN A 171 -4.11 16.28 -8.25
C ASN A 171 -3.30 15.31 -7.39
N ILE A 172 -2.72 15.84 -6.32
CA ILE A 172 -2.04 15.08 -5.25
C ILE A 172 -3.08 14.31 -4.40
N GLY A 173 -4.11 15.01 -3.92
CA GLY A 173 -5.24 14.39 -3.22
C GLY A 173 -6.22 13.75 -4.20
N THR A 174 -7.04 12.83 -3.71
CA THR A 174 -8.02 12.11 -4.54
C THR A 174 -9.45 12.61 -4.38
N ASN A 175 -9.70 13.44 -3.35
CA ASN A 175 -11.02 13.96 -2.97
C ASN A 175 -12.09 12.86 -2.80
N ARG A 176 -11.67 11.71 -2.29
CA ARG A 176 -12.55 10.61 -1.88
C ARG A 176 -11.90 9.79 -0.77
N TRP A 177 -12.72 9.03 -0.05
CA TRP A 177 -12.23 8.06 0.90
C TRP A 177 -11.71 6.83 0.19
N THR A 178 -10.62 6.26 0.70
CA THR A 178 -10.20 4.89 0.38
C THR A 178 -10.24 4.04 1.65
N ILE A 179 -10.89 2.89 1.59
CA ILE A 179 -10.92 1.88 2.65
C ILE A 179 -10.31 0.61 2.09
N LYS A 180 -9.31 0.06 2.79
CA LYS A 180 -8.51 -1.05 2.28
C LYS A 180 -8.35 -2.15 3.34
N PRO A 181 -9.30 -3.10 3.46
CA PRO A 181 -9.09 -4.33 4.21
C PRO A 181 -8.14 -5.27 3.47
N GLY A 182 -7.32 -5.99 4.23
CA GLY A 182 -6.40 -6.98 3.71
C GLY A 182 -6.12 -8.10 4.72
N ILE A 183 -5.65 -9.22 4.21
CA ILE A 183 -5.22 -10.37 4.98
C ILE A 183 -3.85 -10.84 4.47
N GLY A 184 -3.06 -11.45 5.33
CA GLY A 184 -1.83 -12.07 4.89
C GLY A 184 -1.35 -13.18 5.80
N VAL A 185 -0.44 -13.97 5.24
CA VAL A 185 0.23 -15.08 5.88
C VAL A 185 1.73 -14.93 5.71
N SER A 186 2.48 -15.24 6.77
CA SER A 186 3.95 -15.22 6.77
C SER A 186 4.45 -16.51 7.40
N LYS A 187 5.19 -17.32 6.62
CA LYS A 187 5.76 -18.60 7.06
C LYS A 187 7.28 -18.50 7.13
N ALA A 188 7.83 -18.70 8.31
CA ALA A 188 9.26 -18.87 8.50
C ALA A 188 9.69 -20.32 8.25
N VAL A 189 10.73 -20.50 7.44
CA VAL A 189 11.38 -21.80 7.15
C VAL A 189 12.89 -21.62 7.25
N GLY A 190 13.42 -21.85 8.45
CA GLY A 190 14.84 -21.63 8.74
C GLY A 190 15.21 -20.15 8.59
N LYS A 191 16.05 -19.83 7.60
CA LYS A 191 16.46 -18.45 7.29
C LYS A 191 15.52 -17.74 6.30
N TRP A 192 14.60 -18.46 5.71
CA TRP A 192 13.66 -17.93 4.73
C TRP A 192 12.34 -17.55 5.40
N THR A 193 11.72 -16.50 4.90
CA THR A 193 10.32 -16.14 5.22
C THR A 193 9.57 -15.99 3.91
N LEU A 194 8.48 -16.73 3.77
CA LEU A 194 7.57 -16.66 2.62
C LEU A 194 6.31 -15.94 3.06
N GLU A 195 5.93 -14.90 2.34
CA GLU A 195 4.78 -14.06 2.69
C GLU A 195 3.85 -13.94 1.51
N ALA A 196 2.56 -14.01 1.77
CA ALA A 196 1.52 -13.75 0.80
C ALA A 196 0.45 -12.89 1.45
N SER A 197 -0.01 -11.86 0.74
CA SER A 197 -1.11 -11.01 1.18
C SER A 197 -2.07 -10.74 0.03
N ALA A 198 -3.31 -10.45 0.40
CA ALA A 198 -4.32 -9.99 -0.53
C ALA A 198 -5.14 -8.87 0.13
N ASP A 199 -5.55 -7.89 -0.66
CA ASP A 199 -6.34 -6.77 -0.20
C ASP A 199 -7.31 -6.28 -1.28
N VAL A 200 -8.26 -5.46 -0.86
CA VAL A 200 -9.17 -4.75 -1.76
C VAL A 200 -9.21 -3.29 -1.37
N ALA A 201 -8.99 -2.38 -2.32
CA ALA A 201 -9.20 -0.96 -2.13
C ALA A 201 -10.61 -0.59 -2.60
N LEU A 202 -11.42 -0.06 -1.67
CA LEU A 202 -12.77 0.42 -1.89
C LEU A 202 -12.76 1.94 -1.87
N TYR A 203 -13.46 2.56 -2.81
CA TYR A 203 -13.48 4.01 -2.98
C TYR A 203 -14.89 4.54 -2.77
N THR A 204 -15.00 5.72 -2.15
CA THR A 204 -16.23 6.52 -2.31
C THR A 204 -16.17 7.30 -3.61
N ASP A 205 -17.32 7.79 -4.06
CA ASP A 205 -17.39 8.68 -5.21
C ASP A 205 -16.72 10.02 -4.91
N ASN A 206 -16.09 10.61 -5.92
CA ASN A 206 -15.67 12.00 -5.90
C ASN A 206 -16.69 12.82 -6.69
N ASN A 207 -17.56 13.53 -5.98
CA ASN A 207 -18.67 14.32 -6.55
C ASN A 207 -18.27 15.72 -7.02
N ASP A 208 -16.98 16.07 -6.93
CA ASP A 208 -16.43 17.35 -7.42
C ASP A 208 -15.17 17.09 -8.26
N PHE A 209 -15.24 16.10 -9.13
CA PHE A 209 -14.16 15.77 -10.06
C PHE A 209 -14.22 16.67 -11.29
N PHE A 210 -13.09 17.29 -11.65
CA PHE A 210 -12.88 18.05 -12.90
C PHE A 210 -14.11 18.80 -13.44
N ASN A 211 -14.33 20.03 -12.95
CA ASN A 211 -15.47 20.88 -13.27
C ASN A 211 -16.83 20.32 -12.82
N GLY A 212 -16.87 19.74 -11.61
CA GLY A 212 -18.11 19.31 -10.95
C GLY A 212 -18.72 18.00 -11.47
N GLN A 213 -17.95 17.20 -12.20
CA GLN A 213 -18.34 15.84 -12.58
C GLN A 213 -18.22 14.89 -11.39
N THR A 214 -18.86 13.73 -11.50
CA THR A 214 -18.71 12.64 -10.53
C THR A 214 -17.75 11.60 -11.08
N ARG A 215 -16.77 11.20 -10.26
CA ARG A 215 -15.85 10.10 -10.56
C ARG A 215 -16.08 8.95 -9.59
N GLU A 216 -16.56 7.86 -10.14
CA GLU A 216 -16.66 6.56 -9.47
C GLU A 216 -15.44 5.71 -9.82
N GLN A 217 -15.14 4.71 -9.00
CA GLN A 217 -14.07 3.76 -9.29
C GLN A 217 -14.39 2.39 -8.71
N ASP A 218 -14.29 1.38 -9.58
CA ASP A 218 -14.42 -0.02 -9.19
C ASP A 218 -13.37 -0.42 -8.14
N PRO A 219 -13.72 -1.36 -7.24
CA PRO A 219 -12.76 -1.93 -6.30
C PRO A 219 -11.50 -2.46 -6.99
N ILE A 220 -10.34 -2.12 -6.45
CA ILE A 220 -9.06 -2.67 -6.92
C ILE A 220 -8.63 -3.79 -6.00
N TYR A 221 -8.37 -4.97 -6.56
CA TYR A 221 -7.84 -6.13 -5.83
C TYR A 221 -6.33 -6.21 -6.00
N SER A 222 -5.63 -6.48 -4.91
CA SER A 222 -4.18 -6.63 -4.90
C SER A 222 -3.78 -7.96 -4.30
N THR A 223 -2.76 -8.59 -4.85
CA THR A 223 -2.06 -9.74 -4.24
C THR A 223 -0.58 -9.40 -4.18
N GLN A 224 0.10 -9.75 -3.09
CA GLN A 224 1.54 -9.59 -2.99
C GLN A 224 2.18 -10.86 -2.47
N LEU A 225 3.35 -11.17 -3.03
CA LEU A 225 4.18 -12.30 -2.64
C LEU A 225 5.56 -11.78 -2.31
N HIS A 226 6.11 -12.18 -1.15
CA HIS A 226 7.45 -11.83 -0.74
C HIS A 226 8.25 -13.07 -0.34
N VAL A 227 9.50 -13.12 -0.78
CA VAL A 227 10.49 -14.08 -0.31
C VAL A 227 11.62 -13.30 0.36
N THR A 228 11.75 -13.46 1.67
CA THR A 228 12.78 -12.80 2.47
C THR A 228 13.83 -13.81 2.94
N TYR A 229 15.11 -13.49 2.78
CA TYR A 229 16.22 -14.22 3.38
C TYR A 229 16.88 -13.39 4.48
N THR A 230 17.04 -13.99 5.66
CA THR A 230 17.65 -13.35 6.83
C THR A 230 19.11 -13.81 6.99
N PHE A 231 20.04 -12.86 6.91
CA PHE A 231 21.45 -13.03 7.18
C PHE A 231 21.75 -12.93 8.70
N PRO A 232 22.93 -13.40 9.16
CA PRO A 232 23.41 -13.09 10.50
C PRO A 232 23.39 -11.57 10.78
N ARG A 233 23.24 -11.18 12.05
CA ARG A 233 23.12 -9.78 12.50
C ARG A 233 21.85 -9.05 12.05
N ASN A 234 20.77 -9.79 11.78
CA ASN A 234 19.43 -9.26 11.48
C ASN A 234 19.36 -8.41 10.20
N ILE A 235 20.32 -8.57 9.29
CA ILE A 235 20.25 -8.01 7.93
C ILE A 235 19.39 -8.94 7.09
N TRP A 236 18.57 -8.40 6.21
CA TRP A 236 17.70 -9.20 5.35
C TRP A 236 17.62 -8.64 3.93
N LEU A 237 17.29 -9.51 2.98
CA LEU A 237 17.01 -9.20 1.59
C LEU A 237 15.64 -9.78 1.24
N ALA A 238 14.80 -9.02 0.55
CA ALA A 238 13.51 -9.50 0.07
C ALA A 238 13.39 -9.34 -1.45
N VAL A 239 12.73 -10.30 -2.08
CA VAL A 239 12.25 -10.23 -3.46
C VAL A 239 10.73 -10.25 -3.40
N SER A 240 10.08 -9.36 -4.15
CA SER A 240 8.63 -9.16 -4.10
C SER A 240 8.01 -9.23 -5.47
N ALA A 241 6.77 -9.71 -5.54
CA ALA A 241 5.93 -9.72 -6.73
C ALA A 241 4.51 -9.29 -6.37
N THR A 242 3.82 -8.67 -7.33
CA THR A 242 2.44 -8.19 -7.25
C THR A 242 1.67 -8.66 -8.48
#